data_AF-A0A2H0WMP5-F1
#
_entry.id   AF-A0A2H0WMP5-F1
#
_cell.length_a   1.000
_cell.length_b   1.000
_cell.length_c   1.000
_cell.angle_alpha   90.00
_cell.angle_beta   90.00
_cell.angle_gamma   90.00
#
_symmetry.space_group_name_H-M   'P 1'
#
loop_
_entity.id
_entity.type
_entity.pdbx_description
1 polymer ?
#
loop_
_entity_poly.entity_id
_entity_poly.type
_entity_poly.pdbx_seq_one_letter_code
_entity_poly.pdbx_strand_id
1 'polypeptide(L)' 'MAPDIWCRPGLVVEIQADNITLSPIHSAGLALRFPRLVRFRDDKSAEQTTTLSETRKLYQLQWTV' A
#
# COMPACT_ATOMS: atom_id res chain seq x y z
N MET A 1 5.45 1.57 -16.99
CA MET A 1 6.21 2.75 -16.54
C MET A 1 7.21 2.29 -15.49
N ALA A 2 8.43 2.79 -15.50
CA ALA A 2 9.47 2.46 -14.53
C ALA A 2 9.87 3.73 -13.77
N PRO A 3 10.28 3.63 -12.49
CA PRO A 3 10.83 4.78 -11.77
C PRO A 3 12.19 5.19 -12.37
N ASP A 4 12.54 6.47 -12.25
CA ASP A 4 13.86 6.97 -12.66
C ASP A 4 14.98 6.39 -11.79
N ILE A 5 14.69 6.11 -10.52
CA ILE A 5 15.62 5.56 -9.53
C ILE A 5 14.97 4.41 -8.78
N TRP A 6 15.67 3.27 -8.74
CA TRP A 6 15.30 2.13 -7.91
C TRP A 6 15.97 2.23 -6.54
N CYS A 7 15.21 2.00 -5.48
CA CYS A 7 15.69 2.00 -4.11
C CYS A 7 15.67 0.57 -3.55
N ARG A 8 16.61 0.25 -2.65
CA ARG A 8 16.51 -0.96 -1.84
C ARG A 8 15.36 -0.80 -0.83
N PRO A 9 14.54 -1.85 -0.59
CA PRO A 9 13.53 -1.81 0.47
C PRO A 9 14.16 -1.50 1.83
N GLY A 10 13.54 -0.61 2.61
CA GLY A 10 14.04 -0.26 3.94
C GLY A 10 13.34 0.93 4.58
N LEU A 11 12.90 1.91 3.78
CA LEU A 11 12.07 3.01 4.26
C LEU A 11 10.60 2.59 4.30
N VAL A 12 10.01 2.57 5.50
CA VAL A 12 8.59 2.24 5.70
C VAL A 12 7.81 3.51 6.02
N VAL A 13 6.64 3.66 5.40
CA VAL A 13 5.74 4.78 5.61
C VAL A 13 4.32 4.31 5.88
N GLU A 14 3.60 5.09 6.67
CA GLU A 14 2.17 4.92 6.89
C GLU A 14 1.41 5.78 5.88
N ILE A 15 0.56 5.13 5.09
CA ILE A 15 -0.25 5.77 4.05
C ILE A 15 -1.72 5.66 4.41
N GLN A 16 -2.42 6.79 4.40
CA GLN A 16 -3.88 6.85 4.46
C GLN A 16 -4.45 6.98 3.06
N ALA A 17 -5.59 6.34 2.80
CA ALA A 17 -6.29 6.42 1.52
C ALA A 17 -7.81 6.43 1.77
N ASP A 18 -8.57 6.92 0.79
CA ASP A 18 -10.03 7.00 0.89
C ASP A 18 -10.67 5.63 0.65
N ASN A 19 -10.16 4.90 -0.34
CA ASN A 19 -10.53 3.51 -0.60
C ASN A 19 -9.42 2.76 -1.37
N ILE A 20 -9.59 1.45 -1.46
CA ILE A 20 -8.79 0.52 -2.26
C ILE A 20 -9.61 0.13 -3.49
N THR A 21 -8.99 0.19 -4.67
CA THR A 21 -9.60 -0.15 -5.97
C THR A 21 -8.84 -1.28 -6.67
N LEU A 22 -9.51 -1.97 -7.60
CA LEU A 22 -8.84 -2.93 -8.49
C LEU A 22 -7.94 -2.20 -9.48
N SER A 23 -6.75 -2.73 -9.74
CA SER A 23 -5.79 -2.12 -10.65
C SER A 23 -5.17 -3.15 -11.61
N PRO A 24 -5.28 -2.95 -12.94
CA PRO A 24 -4.68 -3.85 -13.92
C PRO A 24 -3.17 -3.63 -14.13
N ILE A 25 -2.63 -2.50 -13.65
CA ILE A 25 -1.23 -2.09 -13.91
C ILE A 25 -0.28 -2.32 -12.74
N HIS A 26 -0.80 -2.46 -11.51
CA HIS A 26 0.03 -2.70 -10.33
C HIS A 26 0.13 -4.20 -10.08
N SER A 27 1.33 -4.70 -9.79
CA SER A 27 1.56 -6.13 -9.53
C SER A 27 0.78 -6.68 -8.34
N ALA A 28 0.36 -5.82 -7.40
CA ALA A 28 -0.52 -6.17 -6.29
C ALA A 28 -1.98 -6.48 -6.72
N GLY A 29 -2.37 -6.09 -7.93
CA GLY A 29 -3.76 -6.13 -8.42
C GLY A 29 -4.68 -5.08 -7.80
N LEU A 30 -4.15 -4.23 -6.93
CA LEU A 30 -4.87 -3.22 -6.15
C LEU A 30 -4.16 -1.87 -6.23
N ALA A 31 -4.91 -0.79 -6.06
CA ALA A 31 -4.39 0.57 -5.91
C ALA A 31 -5.09 1.30 -4.76
N LEU A 32 -4.39 2.27 -4.18
CA LEU A 32 -4.94 3.16 -3.17
C LEU A 32 -5.48 4.42 -3.85
N ARG A 33 -6.70 4.84 -3.52
CA ARG A 33 -7.30 6.09 -4.02
C ARG A 33 -6.95 7.25 -3.09
N PHE A 34 -6.42 8.32 -3.68
CA PHE A 34 -5.94 9.51 -2.98
C PHE A 34 -4.99 9.20 -1.80
N PRO A 35 -3.89 8.44 -2.04
CA PRO A 35 -2.95 8.09 -0.98
C PRO A 35 -2.26 9.34 -0.42
N ARG A 36 -2.18 9.43 0.91
CA ARG A 36 -1.57 10.53 1.66
C ARG A 36 -0.56 9.97 2.64
N LEU A 37 0.64 10.53 2.64
CA LEU A 37 1.65 10.22 3.66
C LEU A 37 1.16 10.72 5.02
N VAL A 38 1.07 9.81 5.99
CA VAL A 38 0.75 10.15 7.38
C VAL A 38 2.04 10.39 8.14
N ARG A 39 2.96 9.41 8.12
CA ARG A 39 4.24 9.47 8.83
C ARG A 39 5.22 8.42 8.33
N PHE A 40 6.50 8.62 8.66
CA PHE A 40 7.53 7.60 8.56
C PHE A 40 7.41 6.59 9.72
N ARG A 41 7.75 5.34 9.45
CA ARG A 41 7.65 4.21 10.39
C ARG A 41 9.04 3.64 10.66
N ASP A 42 9.87 4.44 11.30
CA ASP A 42 11.23 4.06 11.69
C ASP A 42 11.25 2.89 12.69
N ASP A 43 10.09 2.58 13.29
CA ASP A 43 9.85 1.43 14.14
C ASP A 43 9.58 0.12 13.40
N LYS A 44 9.54 0.13 12.05
CA LYS A 44 9.22 -1.04 11.22
C LYS A 44 10.28 -1.32 10.16
N SER A 45 10.54 -2.61 9.92
CA SER A 45 11.30 -3.09 8.76
C SER A 45 10.40 -3.33 7.54
N ALA A 46 11.01 -3.50 6.36
CA ALA A 46 10.29 -3.75 5.11
C ALA A 46 9.43 -5.02 5.16
N GLU A 47 9.86 -6.03 5.91
CA GLU A 47 9.16 -7.30 6.11
C GLU A 47 7.90 -7.17 7.00
N GLN A 48 7.79 -6.06 7.74
CA GLN A 48 6.66 -5.75 8.63
C GLN A 48 5.63 -4.80 8.00
N THR A 49 5.77 -4.54 6.70
CA THR A 49 4.82 -3.76 5.90
C THR A 49 3.50 -4.51 5.72
N THR A 50 2.44 -3.77 5.38
CA THR A 50 1.13 -4.37 5.11
C THR A 50 1.22 -5.37 3.96
N THR A 51 0.81 -6.59 4.23
CA THR A 51 0.87 -7.71 3.29
C THR A 51 -0.26 -7.64 2.26
N LEU A 52 -0.10 -8.32 1.12
CA LEU A 52 -1.15 -8.43 0.11
C LEU A 52 -2.44 -9.07 0.66
N SER A 53 -2.32 -10.02 1.58
CA SER A 53 -3.46 -10.67 2.22
C SER A 53 -4.26 -9.70 3.09
N GLU A 54 -3.58 -8.86 3.88
CA GLU A 54 -4.21 -7.81 4.68
C GLU A 54 -4.88 -6.76 3.79
N THR A 55 -4.20 -6.30 2.73
CA THR A 55 -4.78 -5.31 1.80
C THR A 55 -6.03 -5.85 1.08
N ARG A 56 -6.05 -7.13 0.70
CA ARG A 56 -7.26 -7.77 0.15
C ARG A 56 -8.40 -7.87 1.15
N LYS A 57 -8.08 -8.19 2.41
CA LYS A 57 -9.07 -8.21 3.49
C LYS A 57 -9.66 -6.81 3.70
N LEU A 58 -8.82 -5.78 3.75
CA LEU A 58 -9.26 -4.39 3.81
C LEU A 58 -10.16 -4.05 2.62
N TYR A 59 -9.78 -4.45 1.40
CA TYR A 59 -10.59 -4.22 0.21
C TYR A 59 -12.01 -4.79 0.34
N GLN A 60 -12.14 -6.03 0.81
CA GLN A 60 -13.43 -6.70 1.01
C GLN A 60 -14.29 -6.02 2.09
N LEU A 61 -13.67 -5.58 3.19
CA LEU A 61 -14.37 -4.92 4.28
C LEU A 61 -15.02 -3.59 3.88
N GLN A 62 -14.48 -2.90 2.87
CA GLN A 62 -15.07 -1.64 2.37
C GLN A 62 -16.49 -1.79 1.81
N TRP A 63 -16.86 -3.01 1.40
CA TRP A 63 -18.14 -3.31 0.75
C TRP A 63 -19.08 -4.13 1.63
N THR A 64 -18.62 -4.54 2.83
CA THR A 64 -19.38 -5.43 3.72
C THR A 64 -19.96 -4.65 4.91
N VAL A 65 -20.55 -3.47 4.64
CA VAL A 65 -21.27 -2.67 5.63
C VAL A 65 -22.72 -2.53 5.22
#